data_AF-A0A2E7ARA2-F1
#
_entry.id   AF-A0A2E7ARA2-F1
#
_cell.length_a   1.000
_cell.length_b   1.000
_cell.length_c   1.000
_cell.angle_alpha   90.00
_cell.angle_beta   90.00
_cell.angle_gamma   90.00
#
_symmetry.space_group_name_H-M   'P 1'
#
loop_
_entity.id
_entity.type
_entity.pdbx_description
1 polymer ?
#
loop_
_entity_poly.entity_id
_entity_poly.type
_entity_poly.pdbx_seq_one_letter_code
_entity_poly.pdbx_strand_id
1 'polypeptide(L)'
;MKEASALGLSDELRAGVGPIWEKVVTHPFVTEMADGSLDRSRFDIYFDQDYLFLKDWSILLSLATAKAPDFDAARELVSFLHLGLGGEEGLFQEAFRSGASPVNW
;
A
#
# COMPACT_ATOMS: atom_id res chain seq x y z
N MET A 1 -18.95 -24.38 28.55
CA MET A 1 -18.27 -24.22 27.26
C MET A 1 -18.64 -22.85 26.73
N LYS A 2 -17.70 -21.90 26.70
CA LYS A 2 -17.93 -20.58 26.08
C LYS A 2 -17.93 -20.77 24.57
N GLU A 3 -18.95 -20.24 23.91
CA GLU A 3 -19.01 -20.13 22.45
C GLU A 3 -17.73 -19.49 21.94
N ALA A 4 -17.09 -20.13 20.96
CA ALA A 4 -16.05 -19.48 20.19
C ALA A 4 -16.72 -18.30 19.48
N SER A 5 -16.37 -17.07 19.88
CA SER A 5 -16.68 -15.86 19.14
C SER A 5 -16.42 -16.13 17.66
N ALA A 6 -17.45 -16.11 16.82
CA ALA A 6 -17.27 -16.14 15.38
C ALA A 6 -16.34 -14.98 15.03
N LEU A 7 -15.20 -15.31 14.42
CA LEU A 7 -14.20 -14.35 13.99
C LEU A 7 -14.86 -13.25 13.15
N GLY A 8 -14.41 -12.00 13.28
CA GLY A 8 -14.92 -10.92 12.43
C GLY A 8 -14.60 -11.21 10.96
N LEU A 9 -15.34 -10.61 10.02
CA LEU A 9 -15.09 -10.82 8.58
C LEU A 9 -13.62 -10.54 8.20
N SER A 10 -13.00 -9.53 8.78
CA SER A 10 -11.58 -9.22 8.56
C SER A 10 -10.66 -10.34 9.03
N ASP A 11 -10.98 -10.99 10.15
CA ASP A 11 -10.19 -12.10 10.69
C ASP A 11 -10.34 -13.35 9.82
N GLU A 12 -11.56 -13.62 9.33
CA GLU A 12 -11.84 -14.70 8.37
C GLU A 12 -11.07 -14.52 7.07
N LEU A 13 -11.15 -13.33 6.45
CA LEU A 13 -10.42 -13.01 5.22
C LEU A 13 -8.90 -13.11 5.42
N ARG A 14 -8.39 -12.62 6.57
CA ARG A 14 -6.97 -12.73 6.92
C ARG A 14 -6.53 -14.18 7.06
N ALA A 15 -7.32 -15.02 7.75
CA ALA A 15 -7.02 -16.44 7.89
C ALA A 15 -6.98 -17.15 6.52
N GLY A 16 -7.84 -16.74 5.59
CA GLY A 16 -7.90 -17.30 4.23
C GLY A 16 -6.66 -17.04 3.36
N VAL A 17 -5.86 -16.01 3.65
CA VAL A 17 -4.69 -15.62 2.83
C VAL A 17 -3.34 -15.86 3.51
N GLY A 18 -3.31 -16.49 4.69
CA GLY A 18 -2.09 -16.73 5.48
C GLY A 18 -0.90 -17.28 4.67
N PRO A 19 -1.06 -18.34 3.86
CA PRO A 19 0.04 -18.86 3.04
C PRO A 19 0.55 -17.89 1.95
N ILE A 20 -0.30 -16.99 1.44
CA ILE A 20 0.11 -15.97 0.47
C ILE A 20 0.83 -14.84 1.19
N TRP A 21 0.31 -14.41 2.35
CA TRP A 21 0.94 -13.41 3.20
C TRP A 21 2.38 -13.81 3.53
N GLU A 22 2.59 -15.06 3.98
CA GLU A 22 3.92 -15.57 4.31
C GLU A 22 4.89 -15.46 3.12
N LYS A 23 4.43 -15.81 1.90
CA LYS A 23 5.24 -15.68 0.69
C LYS A 23 5.60 -14.24 0.36
N VAL A 24 4.70 -13.29 0.62
CA VAL A 24 4.94 -11.87 0.37
C VAL A 24 5.98 -11.33 1.35
N VAL A 25 5.78 -11.55 2.65
CA VAL A 25 6.66 -10.97 3.68
C VAL A 25 8.04 -11.63 3.76
N THR A 26 8.18 -12.86 3.23
CA THR A 26 9.47 -13.56 3.12
C THR A 26 10.04 -13.55 1.69
N HIS A 27 9.43 -12.80 0.76
CA HIS A 27 9.91 -12.73 -0.60
C HIS A 27 11.34 -12.13 -0.64
N PRO A 28 12.26 -12.65 -1.48
CA PRO A 28 13.64 -12.15 -1.54
C PRO A 28 13.74 -10.64 -1.72
N PHE A 29 12.87 -10.05 -2.53
CA PHE A 29 12.81 -8.59 -2.69
C PHE A 29 12.62 -7.84 -1.35
N VAL A 30 11.75 -8.32 -0.46
CA VAL A 30 11.47 -7.69 0.84
C VAL A 30 12.64 -7.91 1.80
N THR A 31 13.17 -9.14 1.87
CA THR A 31 14.27 -9.45 2.79
C THR A 31 15.57 -8.77 2.39
N GLU A 32 15.91 -8.76 1.09
CA GLU A 32 17.08 -8.08 0.53
C GLU A 32 16.97 -6.55 0.68
N MET A 33 15.76 -6.00 0.61
CA MET A 33 15.55 -4.57 0.87
C MET A 33 15.79 -4.26 2.36
N ALA A 34 15.29 -5.11 3.25
CA ALA A 34 15.42 -4.92 4.69
C ALA A 34 16.87 -5.02 5.18
N ASP A 35 17.70 -5.88 4.58
CA ASP A 35 19.11 -6.03 4.93
C ASP A 35 20.06 -5.16 4.08
N GLY A 36 19.54 -4.46 3.07
CA GLY A 36 20.29 -3.54 2.20
C GLY A 36 21.08 -4.23 1.08
N SER A 37 20.88 -5.52 0.85
CA SER A 37 21.53 -6.27 -0.24
C SER A 37 20.79 -6.22 -1.58
N LEU A 38 19.59 -5.63 -1.63
CA LEU A 38 18.80 -5.53 -2.86
C LEU A 38 19.55 -4.73 -3.94
N ASP A 39 19.63 -5.31 -5.14
CA ASP A 39 20.18 -4.61 -6.30
C ASP A 39 19.36 -3.35 -6.60
N ARG A 40 20.08 -2.22 -6.76
CA ARG A 40 19.47 -0.91 -6.93
C ARG A 40 18.53 -0.84 -8.14
N SER A 41 18.84 -1.52 -9.24
CA SER A 41 18.00 -1.50 -10.44
C SER A 41 16.63 -2.16 -10.21
N ARG A 42 16.56 -3.17 -9.34
CA ARG A 42 15.29 -3.81 -8.94
C ARG A 42 14.45 -2.87 -8.09
N PHE A 43 15.09 -2.11 -7.20
CA PHE A 43 14.40 -1.09 -6.41
C PHE A 43 13.87 0.03 -7.30
N ASP A 44 14.65 0.53 -8.25
CA ASP A 44 14.22 1.62 -9.14
C ASP A 44 12.97 1.22 -9.96
N ILE A 45 12.90 -0.02 -10.45
CA ILE A 45 11.70 -0.56 -11.12
C ILE A 45 10.50 -0.58 -10.15
N TYR A 46 10.69 -1.09 -8.94
CA TYR A 46 9.62 -1.11 -7.94
C TYR A 46 9.13 0.30 -7.61
N PHE A 47 10.05 1.23 -7.38
CA PHE A 47 9.76 2.62 -7.04
C PHE A 47 8.93 3.31 -8.13
N ASP A 48 9.31 3.12 -9.39
CA ASP A 48 8.55 3.61 -10.55
C ASP A 48 7.13 3.05 -10.59
N GLN A 49 6.96 1.74 -10.35
CA GLN A 49 5.64 1.10 -10.34
C GLN A 49 4.79 1.50 -9.13
N ASP A 50 5.41 1.72 -7.97
CA ASP A 50 4.73 2.09 -6.73
C ASP A 50 4.13 3.50 -6.85
N TYR A 51 4.81 4.41 -7.54
CA TYR A 51 4.26 5.73 -7.87
C TYR A 51 3.01 5.63 -8.76
N LEU A 52 3.02 4.73 -9.77
CA LEU A 52 1.84 4.49 -10.59
C LEU A 52 0.70 3.85 -9.79
N PHE A 53 1.02 2.94 -8.86
CA PHE A 53 0.06 2.35 -7.95
C PHE A 53 -0.61 3.41 -7.08
N LEU A 54 0.13 4.37 -6.53
CA LEU A 54 -0.42 5.46 -5.71
C LEU A 54 -1.46 6.30 -6.46
N LYS A 55 -1.23 6.54 -7.76
CA LYS A 55 -2.22 7.22 -8.60
C LYS A 55 -3.54 6.46 -8.65
N ASP A 56 -3.51 5.17 -8.98
CA ASP A 56 -4.74 4.36 -9.07
C ASP A 56 -5.39 4.14 -7.69
N TRP A 57 -4.58 4.01 -6.65
CA TRP A 57 -5.03 3.93 -5.27
C TRP A 57 -5.76 5.20 -4.82
N SER A 58 -5.30 6.39 -5.22
CA SER A 58 -5.99 7.66 -4.94
C SER A 58 -7.40 7.70 -5.55
N ILE A 59 -7.56 7.15 -6.75
CA ILE A 59 -8.85 7.04 -7.44
C ILE A 59 -9.75 6.05 -6.69
N LEU A 60 -9.21 4.88 -6.30
CA LEU A 60 -9.94 3.87 -5.53
C LEU A 60 -10.50 4.43 -4.23
N LEU A 61 -9.69 5.14 -3.44
CA LEU A 61 -10.13 5.75 -2.18
C LEU A 61 -11.17 6.85 -2.39
N SER A 62 -11.04 7.63 -3.47
CA SER A 62 -12.05 8.64 -3.83
C SER A 62 -13.40 7.99 -4.16
N LEU A 63 -13.39 6.87 -4.89
CA LEU A 63 -14.59 6.10 -5.19
C LEU A 63 -15.18 5.42 -3.95
N ALA A 64 -14.34 4.91 -3.06
CA ALA A 64 -14.78 4.35 -1.78
C ALA A 64 -15.45 5.41 -0.91
N THR A 65 -14.89 6.62 -0.87
CA THR A 65 -15.46 7.77 -0.14
C THR A 65 -16.85 8.11 -0.68
N ALA A 66 -17.02 8.16 -2.00
CA ALA A 66 -18.32 8.41 -2.62
C ALA A 66 -19.37 7.32 -2.32
N LYS A 67 -18.94 6.12 -1.92
CA LYS A 67 -19.79 4.96 -1.58
C LYS A 67 -19.91 4.72 -0.08
N ALA A 68 -19.32 5.57 0.76
CA ALA A 68 -19.33 5.39 2.20
C ALA A 68 -20.77 5.37 2.74
N PRO A 69 -21.07 4.52 3.75
CA PRO A 69 -22.41 4.37 4.30
C PRO A 69 -22.90 5.61 5.07
N ASP A 70 -21.96 6.40 5.60
CA ASP A 70 -22.20 7.61 6.36
C ASP A 70 -21.01 8.58 6.29
N PHE A 71 -21.17 9.77 6.87
CA PHE A 71 -20.14 10.80 6.87
C PHE A 71 -18.94 10.48 7.75
N ASP A 72 -19.08 9.62 8.77
CA ASP A 72 -17.96 9.27 9.63
C ASP A 72 -17.02 8.32 8.88
N ALA A 73 -17.56 7.29 8.23
CA ALA A 73 -16.80 6.42 7.32
C ALA A 73 -16.17 7.20 6.16
N ALA A 74 -16.89 8.17 5.58
CA ALA A 74 -16.34 9.02 4.52
C ALA A 74 -15.14 9.85 5.03
N ARG A 75 -15.22 10.41 6.24
CA ARG A 75 -14.13 11.21 6.82
C ARG A 75 -12.87 10.37 7.07
N GLU A 76 -13.02 9.13 7.52
CA GLU A 76 -11.88 8.21 7.69
C GLU A 76 -11.16 7.95 6.37
N LEU A 77 -11.91 7.68 5.29
CA LEU A 77 -11.35 7.47 3.95
C LEU A 77 -10.65 8.71 3.40
N VAL A 78 -11.26 9.89 3.56
CA VAL A 78 -10.66 11.17 3.16
C VAL A 78 -9.39 11.46 3.94
N SER A 79 -9.39 11.21 5.25
CA SER A 79 -8.21 11.38 6.11
C SER A 79 -7.06 10.50 5.64
N PHE A 80 -7.34 9.23 5.33
CA PHE A 80 -6.34 8.30 4.84
C PHE A 80 -5.80 8.68 3.46
N LEU A 81 -6.67 9.09 2.53
CA LEU A 81 -6.26 9.61 1.22
C LEU A 81 -5.38 10.86 1.35
N HIS A 82 -5.73 11.78 2.26
CA HIS A 82 -4.95 12.98 2.50
C HIS A 82 -3.55 12.67 3.03
N LEU A 83 -3.40 11.67 3.92
CA LEU A 83 -2.09 11.24 4.40
C LEU A 83 -1.21 10.70 3.28
N GLY A 84 -1.76 9.87 2.40
CA GLY A 84 -1.01 9.32 1.26
C GLY A 84 -0.60 10.41 0.25
N LEU A 85 -1.51 11.30 -0.14
CA LEU A 85 -1.20 12.37 -1.09
C LEU A 85 -0.35 13.50 -0.50
N GLY A 86 -0.48 13.77 0.81
CA GLY A 86 0.25 14.85 1.47
C GLY A 86 1.64 14.45 1.94
N GLY A 87 1.84 13.19 2.29
CA GLY A 87 3.11 12.67 2.81
C GLY A 87 3.86 11.85 1.76
N GLU A 88 3.28 10.73 1.35
CA GLU A 88 3.95 9.71 0.55
C GLU A 88 4.25 10.19 -0.87
N GLU A 89 3.28 10.77 -1.57
CA GLU A 89 3.50 11.36 -2.89
C GLU A 89 4.62 12.42 -2.87
N GLY A 90 4.70 13.21 -1.80
CA GLY A 90 5.76 14.20 -1.62
C GLY A 90 7.17 13.60 -1.57
N LEU A 91 7.33 12.42 -0.96
CA LEU A 91 8.61 11.68 -0.93
C LEU A 91 9.00 11.22 -2.33
N PHE A 92 8.04 10.75 -3.13
CA PHE A 92 8.29 10.43 -4.54
C PHE A 92 8.75 11.67 -5.32
N GLN A 93 8.08 12.81 -5.15
CA GLN A 93 8.49 14.05 -5.83
C GLN A 93 9.89 14.52 -5.42
N GLU A 94 10.24 14.39 -4.14
CA GLU A 94 11.60 14.72 -3.67
C GLU A 94 12.65 13.78 -4.28
N ALA A 95 12.36 12.47 -4.31
CA ALA A 95 13.22 11.49 -4.95
C ALA A 95 13.41 11.82 -6.45
N PHE A 96 12.33 12.14 -7.18
CA PHE A 96 12.42 12.51 -8.59
C PHE A 96 13.26 13.78 -8.82
N ARG A 97 13.12 14.79 -7.96
CA ARG A 97 13.94 16.01 -8.01
C ARG A 97 15.42 15.75 -7.75
N SER A 98 15.75 14.73 -6.94
CA SER A 98 17.13 14.31 -6.66
C SER A 98 17.70 13.34 -7.71
N GLY A 99 16.94 13.05 -8.77
CA GLY A 99 17.39 12.26 -9.91
C GLY A 99 16.96 10.79 -9.88
N ALA A 100 16.08 10.39 -8.96
CA ALA A 100 15.36 9.12 -9.10
C ALA A 100 14.44 9.20 -10.34
N SER A 101 14.31 8.09 -11.06
CA SER A 101 13.43 7.99 -12.22
C SER A 101 11.96 8.11 -11.78
N PRO A 102 11.10 8.82 -12.54
CA PRO A 102 9.65 8.68 -12.58
C PRO A 102 9.17 8.01 -13.89
N VAL A 103 10.05 7.19 -14.46
CA VAL A 103 10.08 6.50 -15.77
C VAL A 103 10.42 7.37 -17.00
N ASN A 104 11.45 6.95 -17.76
CA ASN A 104 11.67 7.20 -19.20
C ASN A 104 11.69 5.82 -19.89
N TRP A 105 10.86 5.58 -20.91
CA TRP A 105 10.91 4.37 -21.74
C TRP A 105 11.97 4.48 -22.83
#